data_AF-A0A497GSE0-F1
#
_entry.id   AF-A0A497GSE0-F1
#
_cell.length_a   1.000
_cell.length_b   1.000
_cell.length_c   1.000
_cell.angle_alpha   90.00
_cell.angle_beta   90.00
_cell.angle_gamma   90.00
#
_symmetry.space_group_name_H-M   'P 1'
#
loop_
_entity.id
_entity.type
_entity.pdbx_description
1 polymer ?
#
loop_
_entity_poly.entity_id
_entity_poly.type
_entity_poly.pdbx_seq_one_letter_code
_entity_poly.pdbx_strand_id
1 'polypeptide(L)'
;MEVYSRIRRLIKGILDADTYAEAKEALSYLRKAALELPPHKRLIFYITVYPACLLYTEYLKLKERALYGFVRPGREVRAISSSDLRAISDNFSKAILISIVRLRMPISIDTALEEAKLLKVSPLEAENCIKKLMNKGFVMIEKGRIYITLKGLKALEALIDKEIEKARNVIRSLEEIKKTIKEYYRGTLP
;
A
#
# COMPACT_ATOMS: atom_id res chain seq x y z
N MET A 1 15.37 -26.44 -29.67
CA MET A 1 15.82 -25.85 -28.38
C MET A 1 15.59 -24.34 -28.30
N GLU A 2 15.61 -23.64 -29.43
CA GLU A 2 15.47 -22.17 -29.49
C GLU A 2 14.11 -21.64 -29.02
N VAL A 3 13.01 -22.32 -29.39
CA VAL A 3 11.65 -21.96 -28.93
C VAL A 3 11.54 -22.04 -27.40
N TYR A 4 12.15 -23.04 -26.77
CA TYR A 4 12.14 -23.19 -25.31
C TYR A 4 12.97 -22.13 -24.59
N SER A 5 14.15 -21.80 -25.12
CA SER A 5 14.98 -20.74 -24.55
C SER A 5 14.31 -19.37 -24.71
N ARG A 6 13.59 -19.15 -25.81
CA ARG A 6 12.75 -17.96 -26.05
C ARG A 6 11.57 -17.88 -25.08
N ILE A 7 10.82 -18.97 -24.90
CA ILE A 7 9.72 -19.05 -23.92
C ILE A 7 10.24 -18.79 -22.50
N ARG A 8 11.37 -19.39 -22.11
CA ARG A 8 11.97 -19.16 -20.79
C ARG A 8 12.38 -17.69 -20.58
N ARG A 9 12.97 -17.05 -21.60
CA ARG A 9 13.30 -15.62 -21.56
C ARG A 9 12.06 -14.74 -21.43
N LEU A 10 10.98 -15.06 -22.14
CA LEU A 10 9.72 -14.34 -22.05
C LEU A 10 9.03 -14.50 -20.69
N ILE A 11 9.05 -15.69 -20.10
CA ILE A 11 8.55 -15.92 -18.73
C ILE A 11 9.35 -15.07 -17.74
N LYS A 12 10.68 -15.09 -17.84
CA LYS A 12 11.54 -14.26 -16.99
C LYS A 12 11.23 -12.77 -17.18
N GLY A 13 11.07 -12.32 -18.42
CA GLY A 13 10.67 -10.94 -18.72
C GLY A 13 9.32 -10.54 -18.15
N ILE A 14 8.35 -11.46 -18.04
CA ILE A 14 7.08 -11.20 -17.35
C ILE A 14 7.28 -11.06 -15.85
N LEU A 15 8.12 -11.91 -15.24
CA LEU A 15 8.37 -11.90 -13.79
C LEU A 15 9.24 -10.73 -13.33
N ASP A 16 10.12 -10.24 -14.19
CA ASP A 16 11.00 -9.10 -13.97
C ASP A 16 10.35 -7.77 -14.43
N ALA A 17 9.13 -7.79 -14.97
CA ALA A 17 8.45 -6.59 -15.45
C ALA A 17 8.04 -5.67 -14.29
N ASP A 18 8.41 -4.40 -14.38
CA ASP A 18 8.06 -3.38 -13.40
C ASP A 18 6.64 -2.83 -13.63
N THR A 19 6.16 -2.88 -14.88
CA THR A 19 4.84 -2.36 -15.29
C THR A 19 3.92 -3.43 -15.88
N TYR A 20 2.61 -3.22 -15.78
CA TYR A 20 1.57 -4.03 -16.42
C TYR A 20 1.69 -3.98 -17.93
N ALA A 21 2.05 -2.83 -18.51
CA ALA A 21 2.19 -2.68 -19.96
C ALA A 21 3.28 -3.61 -20.51
N GLU A 22 4.46 -3.61 -19.88
CA GLU A 22 5.58 -4.49 -20.22
C GLU A 22 5.21 -5.96 -20.02
N ALA A 23 4.61 -6.31 -18.87
CA ALA A 23 4.18 -7.67 -18.59
C ALA A 23 3.14 -8.18 -19.59
N LYS A 24 2.19 -7.32 -19.99
CA LYS A 24 1.14 -7.63 -20.98
C LYS A 24 1.72 -7.82 -22.37
N GLU A 25 2.70 -7.00 -22.76
CA GLU A 25 3.39 -7.14 -24.04
C GLU A 25 4.19 -8.45 -24.08
N ALA A 26 4.96 -8.74 -23.05
CA ALA A 26 5.70 -9.99 -22.90
C ALA A 26 4.76 -11.23 -22.90
N LEU A 27 3.59 -11.14 -22.26
CA LEU A 27 2.56 -12.17 -22.28
C LEU A 27 2.00 -12.41 -23.70
N SER A 28 1.84 -11.36 -24.50
CA SER A 28 1.43 -11.45 -25.91
C SER A 28 2.47 -12.19 -26.76
N TYR A 29 3.75 -11.87 -26.59
CA TYR A 29 4.84 -12.59 -27.27
C TYR A 29 4.96 -14.04 -26.78
N LEU A 30 4.73 -14.30 -25.49
CA LEU A 30 4.72 -15.64 -24.92
C LEU A 30 3.61 -16.50 -25.54
N ARG A 31 2.42 -15.94 -25.74
CA ARG A 31 1.31 -16.61 -26.42
C ARG A 31 1.67 -16.98 -27.87
N LYS A 32 2.33 -16.07 -28.61
CA LYS A 32 2.78 -16.34 -29.98
C LYS A 32 3.85 -17.45 -30.03
N ALA A 33 4.84 -17.39 -29.13
CA ALA A 33 5.89 -18.42 -29.05
C ALA A 33 5.33 -19.80 -28.65
N ALA A 34 4.29 -19.86 -27.82
CA ALA A 34 3.65 -21.12 -27.44
C ALA A 34 2.94 -21.82 -28.62
N LEU A 35 2.55 -21.09 -29.66
CA LEU A 35 1.98 -21.66 -30.89
C LEU A 35 3.02 -22.37 -31.75
N GLU A 36 4.31 -22.13 -31.53
CA GLU A 36 5.40 -22.85 -32.19
C GLU A 36 5.72 -24.20 -31.48
N LEU A 37 5.15 -24.44 -30.29
CA LEU A 37 5.31 -25.71 -29.58
C LEU A 37 4.47 -26.84 -30.21
N PRO A 38 4.97 -28.09 -30.16
CA PRO A 38 4.16 -29.27 -30.48
C PRO A 38 2.88 -29.35 -29.64
N PRO A 39 1.79 -29.94 -30.15
CA PRO A 39 0.47 -29.91 -29.49
C PRO A 39 0.47 -30.35 -28.03
N HIS A 40 1.14 -31.46 -27.71
CA HIS A 40 1.24 -32.02 -26.36
C HIS A 40 1.97 -31.06 -25.38
N LYS A 41 3.05 -30.41 -25.85
CA LYS A 41 3.82 -29.45 -25.06
C LYS A 41 3.10 -28.12 -24.89
N ARG A 42 2.36 -27.70 -25.92
CA ARG A 42 1.48 -26.53 -25.88
C ARG A 42 0.38 -26.70 -24.85
N LEU A 43 -0.24 -27.88 -24.79
CA LEU A 43 -1.26 -28.20 -23.79
C LEU A 43 -0.69 -28.09 -22.37
N ILE A 44 0.44 -28.74 -22.10
CA ILE A 44 1.11 -28.68 -20.79
C ILE A 44 1.45 -27.23 -20.42
N PHE A 45 1.95 -26.45 -21.37
CA PHE A 45 2.29 -25.04 -21.18
C PHE A 45 1.07 -24.20 -20.77
N TYR A 46 -0.08 -24.38 -21.43
CA TYR A 46 -1.31 -23.65 -21.12
C TYR A 46 -1.96 -24.06 -19.81
N ILE A 47 -1.70 -25.28 -19.32
CA ILE A 47 -2.23 -25.76 -18.04
C ILE A 47 -1.32 -25.32 -16.87
N THR A 48 -0.01 -25.31 -17.06
CA THR A 48 0.94 -25.17 -15.93
C THR A 48 1.59 -23.79 -15.86
N VAL A 49 2.06 -23.26 -16.98
CA VAL A 49 2.91 -22.05 -16.99
C VAL A 49 2.11 -20.80 -17.32
N TYR A 50 1.29 -20.85 -18.38
CA TYR A 50 0.51 -19.70 -18.84
C TYR A 50 -0.43 -19.12 -17.77
N PRO A 51 -1.13 -19.92 -16.94
CA PRO A 51 -2.01 -19.38 -15.91
C PRO A 51 -1.23 -18.60 -14.84
N ALA A 52 -0.03 -19.06 -14.47
CA ALA A 52 0.82 -18.37 -13.50
C ALA A 52 1.28 -17.01 -14.05
N CYS A 53 1.70 -16.96 -15.33
CA CYS A 53 2.05 -15.69 -15.98
C CYS A 53 0.85 -14.74 -16.05
N LEU A 54 -0.34 -15.24 -16.39
CA LEU A 54 -1.57 -14.45 -16.44
C LEU A 54 -1.94 -13.87 -15.06
N LEU A 55 -1.88 -14.68 -14.01
CA LEU A 55 -2.13 -14.25 -12.64
C LEU A 55 -1.12 -13.19 -12.19
N TYR A 56 0.16 -13.34 -12.53
CA TYR A 56 1.18 -12.33 -12.22
C TYR A 56 0.94 -11.02 -12.98
N THR A 57 0.59 -11.09 -14.27
CA THR A 57 0.24 -9.89 -15.05
C THR A 57 -1.01 -9.19 -14.50
N GLU A 58 -2.04 -9.92 -14.08
CA GLU A 58 -3.21 -9.34 -13.41
C GLU A 58 -2.88 -8.81 -12.01
N TYR A 59 -1.95 -9.44 -11.28
CA TYR A 59 -1.40 -8.88 -10.04
C TYR A 59 -0.71 -7.53 -10.30
N LEU A 60 0.12 -7.42 -11.34
CA LEU A 60 0.74 -6.14 -11.72
C LEU A 60 -0.30 -5.10 -12.11
N LYS A 61 -1.36 -5.48 -12.82
CA LYS A 61 -2.50 -4.59 -13.12
C LYS A 61 -3.20 -4.11 -11.85
N LEU A 62 -3.38 -4.97 -10.85
CA LEU A 62 -3.99 -4.61 -9.57
C LEU A 62 -3.04 -3.77 -8.73
N LYS A 63 -1.74 -4.08 -8.73
CA LYS A 63 -0.67 -3.31 -8.09
C LYS A 63 -0.57 -1.92 -8.71
N GLU A 64 -0.59 -1.83 -10.03
CA GLU A 64 -0.67 -0.57 -10.77
C GLU A 64 -2.00 0.14 -10.56
N ARG A 65 -3.15 -0.54 -10.51
CA ARG A 65 -4.42 0.10 -10.15
C ARG A 65 -4.42 0.58 -8.70
N ALA A 66 -3.72 -0.07 -7.80
CA ALA A 66 -3.52 0.44 -6.44
C ALA A 66 -2.57 1.66 -6.45
N LEU A 67 -1.50 1.63 -7.27
CA LEU A 67 -0.49 2.69 -7.40
C LEU A 67 -0.90 3.88 -8.27
N TYR A 68 -1.79 3.68 -9.25
CA TYR A 68 -2.18 4.60 -10.32
C TYR A 68 -3.70 4.74 -10.49
N GLY A 69 -4.52 3.81 -10.00
CA GLY A 69 -5.98 3.90 -10.08
C GLY A 69 -6.61 5.02 -9.24
N PHE A 70 -5.81 5.69 -8.39
CA PHE A 70 -6.18 6.97 -7.77
C PHE A 70 -5.39 8.17 -8.33
N VAL A 71 -4.55 7.99 -9.35
CA VAL A 71 -3.90 9.09 -10.08
C VAL A 71 -4.69 9.33 -11.36
N ARG A 72 -5.60 10.32 -11.33
CA ARG A 72 -6.05 10.91 -12.59
C ARG A 72 -4.81 11.45 -13.32
N PRO A 73 -4.56 11.08 -14.58
CA PRO A 73 -3.43 11.62 -15.33
C PRO A 73 -3.61 13.15 -15.42
N GLY A 74 -2.60 13.90 -14.99
CA GLY A 74 -2.63 15.38 -14.96
C GLY A 74 -2.73 16.02 -13.57
N ARG A 75 -2.84 15.26 -12.48
CA ARG A 75 -2.55 15.79 -11.13
C ARG A 75 -1.17 15.30 -10.70
N GLU A 76 -0.17 16.16 -10.84
CA GLU A 76 1.10 16.00 -10.14
C GLU A 76 0.82 15.58 -8.69
N VAL A 77 1.39 14.45 -8.29
CA VAL A 77 1.33 14.00 -6.89
C VAL A 77 2.20 14.97 -6.10
N ARG A 78 1.61 16.10 -5.71
CA ARG A 78 2.26 17.12 -4.88
C ARG A 78 2.86 16.45 -3.65
N ALA A 79 4.11 16.81 -3.34
CA ALA A 79 4.74 16.44 -2.08
C ALA A 79 3.81 16.75 -0.91
N ILE A 80 3.78 15.86 0.08
CA ILE A 80 2.87 16.00 1.20
C ILE A 80 3.29 17.20 2.04
N SER A 81 2.40 18.18 2.11
CA SER A 81 2.67 19.40 2.84
C SER A 81 2.56 19.16 4.34
N SER A 82 3.20 20.02 5.13
CA SER A 82 3.00 20.05 6.59
C SER A 82 1.53 20.24 6.99
N SER A 83 0.76 20.95 6.16
CA SER A 83 -0.69 21.14 6.35
C SER A 83 -1.49 19.85 6.12
N ASP A 84 -1.05 18.99 5.20
CA ASP A 84 -1.68 17.71 4.92
C ASP A 84 -1.45 16.75 6.10
N LEU A 85 -0.24 16.75 6.67
CA LEU A 85 0.07 15.96 7.86
C LEU A 85 -0.73 16.41 9.10
N ARG A 86 -0.91 17.72 9.30
CA ARG A 86 -1.79 18.23 10.38
C ARG A 86 -3.26 17.86 10.16
N ALA A 87 -3.68 17.70 8.91
CA ALA A 87 -5.06 17.34 8.61
C ALA A 87 -5.40 15.90 9.00
N ILE A 88 -4.41 15.01 9.06
CA ILE A 88 -4.55 13.59 9.42
C ILE A 88 -3.94 13.26 10.80
N SER A 89 -3.48 14.25 11.56
CA SER A 89 -2.77 14.02 12.83
C SER A 89 -3.69 13.70 14.00
N ASP A 90 -4.99 13.92 13.86
CA ASP A 90 -5.97 13.55 14.89
C ASP A 90 -6.15 12.03 14.98
N ASN A 91 -6.40 11.54 16.19
CA ASN A 91 -6.47 10.09 16.48
C ASN A 91 -7.53 9.37 15.64
N PHE A 92 -8.65 10.05 15.36
CA PHE A 92 -9.73 9.47 14.57
C PHE A 92 -9.38 9.37 13.08
N SER A 93 -8.79 10.41 12.48
CA SER A 93 -8.26 10.35 11.11
C SER A 93 -7.24 9.23 10.95
N LYS A 94 -6.31 9.09 11.92
CA LYS A 94 -5.34 7.99 11.92
C LYS A 94 -6.03 6.65 11.96
N ALA A 95 -7.01 6.47 12.86
CA ALA A 95 -7.73 5.21 13.00
C ALA A 95 -8.42 4.79 11.69
N ILE A 96 -9.17 5.69 11.05
CA ILE A 96 -9.83 5.40 9.76
C ILE A 96 -8.81 4.97 8.71
N LEU A 97 -7.75 5.76 8.52
CA LEU A 97 -6.76 5.50 7.48
C LEU A 97 -6.00 4.18 7.76
N ILE A 98 -5.64 3.92 9.01
CA ILE A 98 -4.99 2.68 9.44
C ILE A 98 -5.92 1.50 9.24
N SER A 99 -7.21 1.60 9.58
CA SER A 99 -8.17 0.51 9.45
C SER A 99 -8.40 0.10 8.01
N ILE A 100 -8.52 1.06 7.09
CA ILE A 100 -8.60 0.77 5.65
C ILE A 100 -7.35 0.04 5.15
N VAL A 101 -6.15 0.48 5.56
CA VAL A 101 -4.88 -0.14 5.17
C VAL A 101 -4.70 -1.52 5.78
N ARG A 102 -5.02 -1.67 7.07
CA ARG A 102 -4.89 -2.93 7.83
C ARG A 102 -5.81 -4.01 7.26
N LEU A 103 -7.04 -3.65 6.94
CA LEU A 103 -8.03 -4.57 6.38
C LEU A 103 -7.85 -4.77 4.87
N ARG A 104 -7.00 -3.97 4.21
CA ARG A 104 -6.79 -3.94 2.75
C ARG A 104 -8.10 -3.83 1.96
N MET A 105 -9.12 -3.23 2.55
CA MET A 105 -10.45 -3.12 2.01
C MET A 105 -11.10 -1.82 2.48
N PRO A 106 -12.03 -1.26 1.70
CA PRO A 106 -12.77 -0.09 2.15
C PRO A 106 -13.64 -0.43 3.37
N ILE A 107 -13.74 0.50 4.30
CA ILE A 107 -14.59 0.36 5.50
C ILE A 107 -15.96 1.00 5.27
N SER A 108 -16.99 0.52 5.94
CA SER A 108 -18.30 1.18 5.91
C SER A 108 -18.28 2.46 6.77
N ILE A 109 -19.18 3.41 6.48
CA ILE A 109 -19.36 4.59 7.34
C ILE A 109 -19.76 4.16 8.76
N ASP A 110 -20.60 3.12 8.90
CA ASP A 110 -21.02 2.61 10.20
C ASP A 110 -19.83 2.11 11.03
N THR A 111 -18.92 1.36 10.40
CA THR A 111 -17.68 0.90 11.04
C THR A 111 -16.80 2.07 11.47
N ALA A 112 -16.70 3.13 10.65
CA ALA A 112 -15.96 4.34 11.03
C ALA A 112 -16.61 5.06 12.23
N LEU A 113 -17.94 5.10 12.30
CA LEU A 113 -18.66 5.69 13.44
C LEU A 113 -18.53 4.84 14.72
N GLU A 114 -18.43 3.52 14.60
CA GLU A 114 -18.11 2.65 15.74
C GLU A 114 -16.70 2.91 16.27
N GLU A 115 -15.71 3.09 15.38
CA GLU A 115 -14.36 3.50 15.80
C GLU A 115 -14.35 4.87 16.47
N ALA A 116 -15.20 5.80 16.03
CA ALA A 116 -15.36 7.11 16.67
C ALA A 116 -15.82 6.97 18.13
N LYS A 117 -16.78 6.08 18.40
CA LYS A 117 -17.27 5.81 19.76
C LYS A 117 -16.16 5.27 20.67
N LEU A 118 -15.34 4.35 20.18
CA LEU A 118 -14.19 3.81 20.92
C LEU A 118 -13.17 4.90 21.29
N LEU A 119 -13.00 5.88 20.40
CA LEU A 119 -12.11 7.02 20.59
C LEU A 119 -12.78 8.20 21.33
N LYS A 120 -14.00 8.02 21.84
CA LYS A 120 -14.80 9.05 22.52
C LYS A 120 -15.00 10.32 21.68
N VAL A 121 -15.09 10.16 20.37
CA VAL A 121 -15.39 11.25 19.42
C VAL A 121 -16.89 11.29 19.18
N SER A 122 -17.47 12.49 19.22
CA SER A 122 -18.91 12.63 18.98
C SER A 122 -19.27 12.30 17.52
N PRO A 123 -20.49 11.84 17.22
CA PRO A 123 -20.90 11.53 15.85
C PRO A 123 -20.75 12.72 14.89
N LEU A 124 -21.05 13.93 15.37
CA LEU A 124 -20.92 15.16 14.58
C LEU A 124 -19.45 15.46 14.24
N GLU A 125 -18.54 15.30 15.21
CA GLU A 125 -17.10 15.45 14.99
C GLU A 125 -16.55 14.39 14.04
N ALA A 126 -17.05 13.15 14.17
CA ALA A 126 -16.67 12.05 13.30
C ALA A 126 -17.06 12.31 11.84
N GLU A 127 -18.29 12.74 11.60
CA GLU A 127 -18.75 13.14 10.26
C GLU A 127 -17.95 14.31 9.69
N ASN A 128 -17.68 15.33 10.52
CA ASN A 128 -16.87 16.47 10.11
C ASN A 128 -15.44 16.06 9.78
N CYS A 129 -14.88 15.11 10.51
CA CYS A 129 -13.57 14.53 10.24
C CYS A 129 -13.56 13.77 8.90
N ILE A 130 -14.55 12.91 8.67
CA ILE A 130 -14.69 12.18 7.39
C ILE A 130 -14.84 13.17 6.23
N LYS A 131 -15.67 14.21 6.36
CA LYS A 131 -15.83 15.28 5.36
C LYS A 131 -14.52 16.03 5.12
N LYS A 132 -13.76 16.34 6.18
CA LYS A 132 -12.43 16.99 6.08
C LYS A 132 -11.45 16.11 5.31
N LEU A 133 -11.39 14.81 5.61
CA LEU A 133 -10.54 13.85 4.91
C LEU A 133 -10.92 13.74 3.43
N MET A 134 -12.21 13.74 3.13
CA MET A 134 -12.73 13.71 1.76
C MET A 134 -12.38 14.99 0.99
N ASN A 135 -12.63 16.17 1.59
CA ASN A 135 -12.34 17.47 0.98
C ASN A 135 -10.86 17.68 0.69
N LYS A 136 -9.98 17.16 1.57
CA LYS A 136 -8.52 17.19 1.36
C LYS A 136 -8.03 16.12 0.38
N GLY A 137 -8.92 15.22 -0.07
CA GLY A 137 -8.65 14.18 -1.04
C GLY A 137 -7.88 12.98 -0.47
N PHE A 138 -7.88 12.77 0.85
CA PHE A 138 -7.24 11.60 1.48
C PHE A 138 -8.11 10.36 1.39
N VAL A 139 -9.43 10.54 1.41
CA VAL A 139 -10.41 9.46 1.27
C VAL A 139 -11.44 9.83 0.22
N MET A 140 -12.11 8.81 -0.31
CA MET A 140 -13.24 8.93 -1.22
C MET A 140 -14.38 8.07 -0.67
N ILE A 141 -15.62 8.52 -0.83
CA ILE A 141 -16.79 7.76 -0.40
C ILE A 141 -17.56 7.32 -1.63
N GLU A 142 -17.75 6.01 -1.78
CA GLU A 142 -18.59 5.44 -2.83
C GLU A 142 -19.51 4.37 -2.21
N LYS A 143 -20.82 4.46 -2.49
CA LYS A 143 -21.83 3.49 -2.03
C LYS A 143 -21.77 3.24 -0.51
N GLY A 144 -21.59 4.29 0.29
CA GLY A 144 -21.52 4.20 1.75
C GLY A 144 -20.23 3.58 2.30
N ARG A 145 -19.20 3.41 1.47
CA ARG A 145 -17.89 2.89 1.86
C ARG A 145 -16.79 3.92 1.66
N ILE A 146 -15.86 3.95 2.60
CA ILE A 146 -14.72 4.85 2.64
C ILE A 146 -13.51 4.13 2.05
N TYR A 147 -12.98 4.70 0.97
CA TYR A 147 -11.78 4.27 0.28
C TYR A 147 -10.65 5.24 0.59
N ILE A 148 -9.45 4.72 0.83
CA ILE A 148 -8.25 5.56 0.94
C ILE A 148 -7.72 5.88 -0.46
N THR A 149 -7.36 7.14 -0.70
CA THR A 149 -6.71 7.53 -1.96
C THR A 149 -5.19 7.37 -1.85
N LEU A 150 -4.47 7.47 -2.96
CA LEU A 150 -3.01 7.52 -2.95
C LEU A 150 -2.45 8.69 -2.14
N LYS A 151 -3.14 9.84 -2.15
CA LYS A 151 -2.76 10.98 -1.31
C LYS A 151 -2.92 10.61 0.17
N GLY A 152 -3.99 9.91 0.54
CA GLY A 152 -4.21 9.38 1.89
C GLY A 152 -3.13 8.39 2.31
N LEU A 153 -2.77 7.45 1.43
CA LEU A 153 -1.72 6.46 1.67
C LEU A 153 -0.36 7.11 1.91
N LYS A 154 0.08 8.00 1.02
CA LYS A 154 1.34 8.73 1.19
C LYS A 154 1.33 9.57 2.47
N ALA A 155 0.18 10.16 2.82
CA ALA A 155 0.06 10.99 4.02
C ALA A 155 0.21 10.12 5.27
N LEU A 156 -0.43 8.96 5.27
CA LEU A 156 -0.31 7.98 6.33
C LEU A 156 1.12 7.44 6.45
N GLU A 157 1.78 7.11 5.34
CA GLU A 157 3.18 6.67 5.31
C GLU A 157 4.11 7.71 5.94
N ALA A 158 4.06 8.95 5.47
CA ALA A 158 4.86 10.04 6.01
C ALA A 158 4.55 10.35 7.50
N LEU A 159 3.32 10.10 7.94
CA LEU A 159 2.94 10.20 9.34
C LEU A 159 3.54 9.04 10.16
N ILE A 160 3.45 7.80 9.67
CA ILE A 160 4.00 6.61 10.32
C ILE A 160 5.52 6.75 10.48
N ASP A 161 6.23 7.20 9.45
CA ASP A 161 7.68 7.45 9.51
C ASP A 161 8.04 8.41 10.65
N LYS A 162 7.26 9.49 10.81
CA LYS A 162 7.45 10.44 11.91
C LYS A 162 7.19 9.82 13.28
N GLU A 163 6.17 8.99 13.43
CA GLU A 163 5.88 8.33 14.71
C GLU A 163 6.94 7.26 15.04
N ILE A 164 7.45 6.53 14.04
CA ILE A 164 8.57 5.59 14.21
C ILE A 164 9.82 6.33 14.67
N GLU A 165 10.15 7.46 14.06
CA GLU A 165 11.34 8.22 14.44
C GLU A 165 11.23 8.79 15.86
N LYS A 166 10.06 9.28 16.26
CA LYS A 166 9.81 9.65 17.66
C LYS A 166 9.98 8.46 18.60
N ALA A 167 9.42 7.30 18.27
CA ALA A 167 9.55 6.10 19.10
C ALA A 167 11.01 5.66 19.26
N ARG A 168 11.82 5.74 18.18
CA ARG A 168 13.27 5.48 18.25
C ARG A 168 13.99 6.41 19.20
N ASN A 169 13.67 7.70 19.19
CA ASN A 169 14.26 8.67 20.11
C ASN A 169 13.88 8.37 21.56
N VAL A 170 12.62 8.02 21.83
CA VAL A 170 12.19 7.59 23.16
C VAL A 170 12.94 6.35 23.62
N ILE A 171 13.10 5.35 22.75
CA ILE A 171 13.86 4.12 23.06
C ILE A 171 15.31 4.45 23.43
N ARG A 172 15.98 5.31 22.64
CA ARG A 172 17.35 5.76 22.95
C ARG A 172 17.43 6.43 24.33
N SER A 173 16.51 7.34 24.64
CA SER A 173 16.49 7.98 25.96
C SER A 173 16.25 6.98 27.10
N LEU A 174 15.40 5.97 26.89
CA LEU A 174 15.18 4.90 27.88
C LEU A 174 16.43 4.01 28.05
N GLU A 175 17.17 3.76 26.98
CA GLU A 175 18.44 3.02 27.03
C GLU A 175 19.53 3.80 27.78
N GLU A 176 19.61 5.11 27.58
CA GLU A 176 20.48 6.01 28.34
C GLU A 176 20.14 5.99 29.82
N ILE A 177 18.86 6.17 30.18
CA ILE A 177 18.39 6.09 31.57
C ILE A 177 18.76 4.74 32.19
N LYS A 178 18.54 3.64 31.47
CA LYS A 178 18.90 2.28 31.92
C LYS A 178 20.41 2.14 32.15
N LYS A 179 21.24 2.77 31.32
CA LYS A 179 22.70 2.78 31.48
C LYS A 179 23.08 3.58 32.73
N THR A 180 22.54 4.77 32.92
CA THR A 180 22.77 5.60 34.10
C THR A 180 22.37 4.88 35.40
N ILE A 181 21.21 4.21 35.41
CA ILE A 181 20.77 3.41 36.56
C ILE A 181 21.79 2.30 36.87
N LYS A 182 22.30 1.59 35.85
CA LYS A 182 23.33 0.56 36.04
C LYS A 182 24.64 1.13 36.58
N GLU A 183 25.05 2.30 36.12
CA GLU A 183 26.25 2.98 36.60
C GLU A 183 26.11 3.44 38.05
N TYR A 184 24.90 3.81 38.47
CA TYR A 184 24.57 4.16 39.85
C TYR A 184 24.68 2.94 40.77
N TYR A 185 24.09 1.80 40.38
CA TYR A 185 24.22 0.53 41.13
C TYR A 185 25.64 -0.01 41.20
N ARG A 186 26.51 0.35 40.25
CA ARG A 186 27.92 -0.07 40.24
C ARG A 186 28.83 0.86 41.04
N GLY A 187 28.30 1.92 41.64
CA GLY A 187 29.10 2.91 42.39
C GLY A 187 30.08 3.69 41.50
N THR A 188 29.80 3.77 40.20
CA THR A 188 30.66 4.41 39.18
C THR A 188 30.21 5.82 38.79
N LEU A 189 29.05 6.25 39.29
CA LEU A 189 28.65 7.66 39.34
C LEU A 189 29.03 8.20 40.73
N PRO A 190 29.57 9.44 40.83
CA PRO A 190 29.90 10.06 42.12
C PRO A 190 28.68 10.21 43.04
#